data_AF-A0A7Y6UCY3-F1
#
_entry.id   AF-A0A7Y6UCY3-F1
#
_cell.length_a   1.000
_cell.length_b   1.000
_cell.length_c   1.000
_cell.angle_alpha   90.00
_cell.angle_beta   90.00
_cell.angle_gamma   90.00
#
_symmetry.space_group_name_H-M   'P 1'
#
loop_
_entity.id
_entity.type
_entity.pdbx_description
1 polymer ?
#
loop_
_entity_poly.entity_id
_entity_poly.type
_entity_poly.pdbx_seq_one_letter_code
_entity_poly.pdbx_strand_id
1 'polypeptide(L)'
;MRSHVVLLVALLAGCGGDDGQIICRSVPEGAIAHCHPDAGRPVDASGPCNPLTQEGCSVGEKCTWLLDANVPEHVGHVGCAPSGTAMVGDPCLFGAPGTTGVDNCIAGLVCSTVQGEGTCRELCDLEGGDPQCGIVGTCTAHASIFVTQGMSPTVGLCEML
;
A
#
# COMPACT_ATOMS: atom_id res chain seq x y z
N MET A 1 -9.18 63.23 7.44
CA MET A 1 -9.30 61.95 6.72
C MET A 1 -8.34 60.98 7.40
N ARG A 2 -8.82 60.24 8.42
CA ARG A 2 -8.00 59.40 9.29
C ARG A 2 -8.06 57.96 8.79
N SER A 3 -6.89 57.43 8.45
CA SER A 3 -6.64 56.02 8.16
C SER A 3 -7.00 55.13 9.35
N HIS A 4 -7.71 54.04 9.09
CA HIS A 4 -7.75 52.89 9.98
C HIS A 4 -6.86 51.79 9.39
N VAL A 5 -5.62 51.75 9.87
CA VAL A 5 -4.73 50.60 9.72
C VAL A 5 -5.19 49.58 10.75
N VAL A 6 -5.88 48.53 10.31
CA VAL A 6 -6.25 47.40 11.16
C VAL A 6 -5.03 46.48 11.24
N LEU A 7 -4.31 46.59 12.35
CA LEU A 7 -3.19 45.70 12.70
C LEU A 7 -3.78 44.38 13.23
N LEU A 8 -3.84 43.36 12.37
CA LEU A 8 -4.15 41.99 12.77
C LEU A 8 -2.93 41.37 13.44
N VAL A 9 -2.95 41.35 14.77
CA VAL A 9 -2.01 40.58 15.59
C VAL A 9 -2.51 39.13 15.60
N ALA A 10 -1.92 38.28 14.77
CA ALA A 10 -2.11 36.84 14.87
C ALA A 10 -1.18 36.29 15.95
N LEU A 11 -1.76 35.95 17.12
CA LEU A 11 -1.13 35.12 18.14
C LEU A 11 -0.87 33.73 17.55
N LEU A 12 0.39 33.36 17.37
CA LEU A 12 0.79 31.96 17.23
C LEU A 12 1.40 31.51 18.56
N ALA A 13 0.55 30.93 19.40
CA ALA A 13 0.92 30.20 20.60
C ALA A 13 0.49 28.74 20.42
N GLY A 14 1.42 27.80 20.57
CA GLY A 14 1.09 26.37 20.62
C GLY A 14 2.31 25.45 20.43
N CYS A 15 2.73 24.83 21.52
CA CYS A 15 3.56 23.60 21.57
C CYS A 15 2.86 22.47 20.80
N GLY A 16 3.55 21.55 20.11
CA GLY A 16 4.27 20.45 20.74
C GLY A 16 3.30 19.36 21.20
N GLY A 17 3.15 18.29 20.41
CA GLY A 17 2.34 17.10 20.72
C GLY A 17 1.93 16.33 19.46
N ASP A 18 2.53 15.16 19.25
CA ASP A 18 2.33 14.25 18.10
C ASP A 18 0.99 13.50 18.16
N ASP A 19 -0.13 14.22 18.27
CA ASP A 19 -1.47 13.65 18.24
C ASP A 19 -2.14 13.97 16.89
N GLY A 20 -2.00 13.06 15.92
CA GLY A 20 -2.81 12.97 14.70
C GLY A 20 -3.26 14.31 14.08
N GLN A 21 -2.34 15.02 13.41
CA GLN A 21 -2.66 16.29 12.77
C GLN A 21 -3.59 16.06 11.58
N ILE A 22 -4.87 16.48 11.70
CA ILE A 22 -5.81 16.53 10.58
C ILE A 22 -5.38 17.68 9.66
N ILE A 23 -4.77 17.36 8.51
CA ILE A 23 -4.42 18.36 7.49
C ILE A 23 -5.67 18.67 6.67
N CYS A 24 -6.45 19.66 7.10
CA CYS A 24 -7.53 20.19 6.26
C CYS A 24 -6.93 21.19 5.25
N ARG A 25 -6.95 20.84 3.96
CA ARG A 25 -6.57 21.77 2.88
C ARG A 25 -7.63 22.87 2.83
N SER A 26 -7.22 24.13 2.99
CA SER A 26 -8.14 25.26 2.89
C SER A 26 -8.76 25.31 1.50
N VAL A 27 -10.08 25.18 1.44
CA VAL A 27 -10.89 25.38 0.23
C VAL A 27 -11.57 26.75 0.29
N PRO A 28 -11.81 27.43 -0.85
CA PRO A 28 -12.49 28.72 -0.87
C PRO A 28 -13.93 28.62 -0.33
N GLU A 29 -14.44 29.74 0.19
CA GLU A 29 -15.74 29.83 0.87
C GLU A 29 -16.88 29.19 0.06
N GLY A 30 -17.54 28.20 0.65
CA GLY A 30 -18.70 27.48 0.07
C GLY A 30 -18.49 25.98 -0.17
N ALA A 31 -17.28 25.46 -0.07
CA ALA A 31 -17.01 24.03 -0.14
C ALA A 31 -16.98 23.38 1.26
N ILE A 32 -17.57 22.19 1.38
CA ILE A 32 -17.46 21.35 2.57
C ILE A 32 -16.00 20.91 2.65
N ALA A 33 -15.29 21.27 3.73
CA ALA A 33 -13.93 20.79 3.95
C ALA A 33 -13.96 19.27 4.06
N HIS A 34 -13.41 18.57 3.06
CA HIS A 34 -13.12 17.15 3.17
C HIS A 34 -11.88 17.00 4.04
N CYS A 35 -12.08 17.06 5.35
CA CYS A 35 -11.07 16.61 6.29
C CYS A 35 -11.11 15.08 6.26
N HIS A 36 -10.24 14.49 5.45
CA HIS A 36 -9.92 13.08 5.61
C HIS A 36 -9.21 13.00 6.98
N PRO A 37 -9.68 12.18 7.94
CA PRO A 37 -8.77 11.76 8.99
C PRO A 37 -7.64 11.05 8.25
N ASP A 38 -6.49 11.69 8.16
CA ASP A 38 -5.25 10.94 7.95
C ASP A 38 -5.25 10.00 9.15
N ALA A 39 -5.67 8.76 8.94
CA ALA A 39 -5.63 7.74 9.97
C ALA A 39 -4.15 7.56 10.22
N GLY A 40 -3.63 8.41 11.13
CA GLY A 40 -2.21 8.63 11.30
C GLY A 40 -1.57 7.27 11.36
N ARG A 41 -0.63 7.03 10.44
CA ARG A 41 0.18 5.81 10.43
C ARG A 41 0.54 5.50 11.88
N PRO A 42 0.20 4.31 12.40
CA PRO A 42 0.61 3.94 13.74
C PRO A 42 2.10 4.19 13.88
N VAL A 43 2.50 4.75 15.02
CA VAL A 43 3.90 5.10 15.35
C VAL A 43 4.88 3.92 15.22
N ASP A 44 4.36 2.71 15.05
CA ASP A 44 5.10 1.47 14.86
C ASP A 44 5.47 1.19 13.38
N ALA A 45 4.88 1.88 12.40
CA ALA A 45 5.21 1.74 10.98
C ALA A 45 6.49 2.54 10.63
N SER A 46 7.65 1.98 10.95
CA SER A 46 8.96 2.66 10.91
C SER A 46 9.56 2.90 9.51
N GLY A 47 8.79 2.76 8.42
CA GLY A 47 9.35 2.87 7.07
C GLY A 47 8.33 2.75 5.93
N PRO A 48 8.79 2.82 4.66
CA PRO A 48 7.97 2.47 3.52
C PRO A 48 7.58 0.98 3.61
N CYS A 49 6.41 0.66 3.08
CA CYS A 49 5.91 -0.71 2.96
C CYS A 49 6.92 -1.54 2.16
N ASN A 50 7.49 -2.58 2.76
CA ASN A 50 8.37 -3.53 2.07
C ASN A 50 7.69 -4.91 1.95
N PRO A 51 7.36 -5.37 0.73
CA PRO A 51 6.65 -6.64 0.54
C PRO A 51 7.53 -7.88 0.80
N LEU A 52 8.86 -7.76 0.77
CA LEU A 52 9.76 -8.88 1.10
C LEU A 52 9.90 -9.05 2.62
N THR A 53 10.18 -7.96 3.34
CA THR A 53 10.36 -8.02 4.81
C THR A 53 9.05 -7.96 5.59
N GLN A 54 7.94 -7.61 4.92
CA GLN A 54 6.62 -7.34 5.53
C GLN A 54 6.66 -6.22 6.58
N GLU A 55 7.63 -5.31 6.48
CA GLU A 55 7.77 -4.16 7.36
C GLU A 55 7.07 -2.91 6.81
N GLY A 56 6.84 -1.92 7.69
CA GLY A 56 6.28 -0.62 7.31
C GLY A 56 4.76 -0.53 7.32
N CYS A 57 4.06 -1.60 7.75
CA CYS A 57 2.60 -1.64 7.94
C CYS A 57 2.25 -1.88 9.41
N SER A 58 0.99 -1.60 9.78
CA SER A 58 0.51 -1.74 11.15
C SER A 58 0.32 -3.20 11.53
N VAL A 59 0.20 -3.47 12.84
CA VAL A 59 -0.16 -4.81 13.33
C VAL A 59 -1.50 -5.25 12.72
N GLY A 60 -1.53 -6.44 12.15
CA GLY A 60 -2.71 -6.99 11.46
C GLY A 60 -2.83 -6.59 9.99
N GLU A 61 -1.92 -5.75 9.50
CA GLU A 61 -1.77 -5.45 8.07
C GLU A 61 -0.62 -6.27 7.46
N LYS A 62 -0.57 -6.27 6.14
CA LYS A 62 0.53 -6.82 5.34
C LYS A 62 0.98 -5.79 4.32
N CYS A 63 2.25 -5.88 3.93
CA CYS A 63 2.73 -5.15 2.78
C CYS A 63 2.49 -5.96 1.51
N THR A 64 1.67 -5.45 0.60
CA THR A 64 1.24 -6.20 -0.58
C THR A 64 1.05 -5.30 -1.80
N TRP A 65 0.67 -5.90 -2.93
CA TRP A 65 0.30 -5.18 -4.13
C TRP A 65 -1.19 -4.80 -4.09
N LEU A 66 -1.47 -3.51 -4.24
CA LEU A 66 -2.80 -2.95 -4.30
C LEU A 66 -3.18 -2.70 -5.75
N LEU A 67 -4.28 -3.29 -6.19
CA LEU A 67 -4.81 -3.12 -7.54
C LEU A 67 -5.54 -1.78 -7.68
N ASP A 68 -4.97 -0.85 -8.44
CA ASP A 68 -5.55 0.47 -8.71
C ASP A 68 -6.52 0.43 -9.90
N ALA A 69 -6.16 -0.30 -10.95
CA ALA A 69 -6.95 -0.45 -12.16
C ALA A 69 -6.74 -1.84 -12.79
N ASN A 70 -7.76 -2.41 -13.43
CA ASN A 70 -7.65 -3.68 -14.16
C ASN A 70 -7.86 -3.55 -15.68
N VAL A 71 -8.32 -2.38 -16.16
CA VAL A 71 -8.60 -2.09 -17.58
C VAL A 71 -8.00 -0.72 -17.92
N PRO A 72 -7.27 -0.57 -19.04
CA PRO A 72 -6.91 -1.62 -20.03
C PRO A 72 -5.79 -2.56 -19.57
N GLU A 73 -5.07 -2.19 -18.52
CA GLU A 73 -3.94 -2.95 -17.96
C GLU A 73 -4.13 -3.09 -16.46
N HIS A 74 -3.52 -4.13 -15.88
CA HIS A 74 -3.44 -4.27 -14.43
C HIS A 74 -2.36 -3.32 -13.93
N VAL A 75 -2.80 -2.26 -13.25
CA VAL A 75 -1.94 -1.27 -12.64
C VAL A 75 -2.20 -1.29 -11.14
N GLY A 76 -1.12 -1.17 -10.38
CA GLY A 76 -1.19 -1.12 -8.94
C GLY A 76 0.05 -0.48 -8.35
N HIS A 77 0.12 -0.55 -7.02
CA HIS A 77 1.26 -0.08 -6.26
C HIS A 77 1.46 -0.92 -5.00
N VAL A 78 2.65 -0.82 -4.41
CA VAL A 78 2.93 -1.44 -3.10
C VAL A 78 2.30 -0.59 -2.00
N GLY A 79 1.52 -1.22 -1.13
CA GLY A 79 0.87 -0.55 -0.01
C GLY A 79 0.43 -1.50 1.10
N CYS A 80 -0.01 -0.93 2.21
CA CYS A 80 -0.50 -1.68 3.35
C CYS A 80 -1.97 -2.07 3.14
N ALA A 81 -2.30 -3.32 3.41
CA ALA A 81 -3.66 -3.84 3.41
C ALA A 81 -3.89 -4.74 4.62
N PRO A 82 -5.14 -4.93 5.07
CA PRO A 82 -5.44 -5.96 6.06
C PRO A 82 -4.88 -7.32 5.66
N SER A 83 -4.24 -8.02 6.60
CA SER A 83 -3.73 -9.36 6.34
C SER A 83 -4.90 -10.31 6.14
N GLY A 84 -4.83 -11.10 5.08
CA GLY A 84 -5.84 -12.09 4.76
C GLY A 84 -5.75 -13.34 5.63
N THR A 85 -6.43 -14.39 5.19
CA THR A 85 -6.41 -15.71 5.86
C THR A 85 -6.10 -16.87 4.92
N ALA A 86 -6.10 -16.62 3.60
CA ALA A 86 -5.77 -17.63 2.60
C ALA A 86 -4.26 -17.91 2.62
N MET A 87 -3.91 -19.20 2.71
CA MET A 87 -2.54 -19.70 2.75
C MET A 87 -2.00 -19.90 1.33
N VAL A 88 -0.72 -20.25 1.21
CA VAL A 88 -0.11 -20.56 -0.10
C VAL A 88 -0.89 -21.66 -0.82
N GLY A 89 -1.21 -21.44 -2.10
CA GLY A 89 -2.00 -22.38 -2.90
C GLY A 89 -3.52 -22.27 -2.73
N ASP A 90 -4.02 -21.52 -1.75
CA ASP A 90 -5.46 -21.29 -1.60
C ASP A 90 -5.98 -20.35 -2.71
N PRO A 91 -7.27 -20.49 -3.08
CA PRO A 91 -7.89 -19.56 -4.01
C PRO A 91 -7.99 -18.17 -3.42
N CYS A 92 -7.74 -17.17 -4.25
CA CYS A 92 -7.80 -15.76 -3.87
C CYS A 92 -8.44 -14.91 -4.94
N LEU A 93 -8.91 -13.73 -4.53
CA LEU A 93 -9.47 -12.72 -5.42
C LEU A 93 -9.01 -11.35 -4.95
N PHE A 94 -8.67 -10.47 -5.89
CA PHE A 94 -8.64 -9.05 -5.61
C PHE A 94 -10.07 -8.54 -5.49
N GLY A 95 -10.33 -7.67 -4.51
CA GLY A 95 -11.57 -6.91 -4.51
C GLY A 95 -11.62 -5.89 -5.66
N ALA A 96 -12.69 -5.09 -5.70
CA ALA A 96 -12.85 -4.07 -6.73
C ALA A 96 -11.65 -3.09 -6.73
N PRO A 97 -11.05 -2.79 -7.91
CA PRO A 97 -9.91 -1.88 -8.01
C PRO A 97 -10.13 -0.55 -7.31
N GLY A 98 -9.06 0.02 -6.77
CA GLY A 98 -9.09 1.25 -5.99
C GLY A 98 -9.63 1.06 -4.58
N THR A 99 -10.95 0.90 -4.42
CA THR A 99 -11.59 0.93 -3.07
C THR A 99 -11.29 -0.30 -2.23
N THR A 100 -11.12 -1.46 -2.88
CA THR A 100 -10.89 -2.75 -2.23
C THR A 100 -9.90 -3.59 -3.04
N GLY A 101 -8.94 -2.96 -3.74
CA GLY A 101 -7.96 -3.63 -4.59
C GLY A 101 -6.96 -4.52 -3.83
N VAL A 102 -7.36 -5.04 -2.68
CA VAL A 102 -6.61 -5.91 -1.78
C VAL A 102 -6.98 -7.36 -2.07
N ASP A 103 -6.01 -8.26 -1.91
CA ASP A 103 -6.27 -9.70 -1.91
C ASP A 103 -6.45 -10.25 -0.49
N ASN A 104 -6.99 -11.47 -0.39
CA ASN A 104 -7.28 -12.16 0.87
C ASN A 104 -6.19 -13.14 1.33
N CYS A 105 -4.98 -13.09 0.75
CA CYS A 105 -3.85 -13.91 1.16
C CYS A 105 -3.21 -13.37 2.46
N ILE A 106 -2.62 -14.24 3.26
CA ILE A 106 -1.86 -13.84 4.46
C ILE A 106 -0.62 -12.98 4.10
N ALA A 107 -0.01 -12.36 5.11
CA ALA A 107 1.24 -11.60 4.97
C ALA A 107 2.35 -12.44 4.33
N GLY A 108 3.15 -11.82 3.44
CA GLY A 108 4.18 -12.51 2.65
C GLY A 108 3.66 -13.18 1.38
N LEU A 109 2.33 -13.17 1.15
CA LEU A 109 1.70 -13.70 -0.04
C LEU A 109 0.96 -12.61 -0.83
N VAL A 110 0.79 -12.85 -2.12
CA VAL A 110 -0.04 -12.06 -3.03
C VAL A 110 -0.87 -12.95 -3.93
N CYS A 111 -2.02 -12.46 -4.36
CA CYS A 111 -2.87 -13.18 -5.28
C CYS A 111 -2.33 -13.13 -6.71
N SER A 112 -2.02 -14.28 -7.29
CA SER A 112 -1.62 -14.40 -8.69
C SER A 112 -2.78 -14.93 -9.51
N THR A 113 -3.32 -14.10 -10.42
CA THR A 113 -4.39 -14.49 -11.36
C THR A 113 -3.79 -15.08 -12.63
N VAL A 114 -3.32 -16.32 -12.54
CA VAL A 114 -2.89 -17.08 -13.70
C VAL A 114 -4.12 -17.78 -14.30
N GLN A 115 -4.48 -17.44 -15.54
CA GLN A 115 -5.57 -18.09 -16.29
C GLN A 115 -7.01 -17.86 -15.75
N GLY A 116 -7.23 -16.79 -15.00
CA GLY A 116 -8.58 -16.36 -14.56
C GLY A 116 -9.02 -16.90 -13.20
N GLU A 117 -8.23 -17.77 -12.57
CA GLU A 117 -8.38 -18.16 -11.16
C GLU A 117 -7.19 -17.58 -10.37
N GLY A 118 -7.48 -16.89 -9.27
CA GLY A 118 -6.43 -16.36 -8.40
C GLY A 118 -5.95 -17.42 -7.42
N THR A 119 -4.64 -17.57 -7.27
CA THR A 119 -4.02 -18.41 -6.23
C THR A 119 -3.02 -17.60 -5.41
N CYS A 120 -3.03 -17.77 -4.09
CA CYS A 120 -2.04 -17.13 -3.22
C CYS A 120 -0.65 -17.70 -3.49
N ARG A 121 0.28 -16.83 -3.88
CA ARG A 121 1.67 -17.15 -4.17
C ARG A 121 2.60 -16.47 -3.18
N GLU A 122 3.70 -17.14 -2.86
CA GLU A 122 4.77 -16.59 -2.05
C GLU A 122 5.56 -15.55 -2.84
N LEU A 123 5.90 -14.45 -2.17
CA LEU A 123 6.79 -13.43 -2.70
C LEU A 123 8.24 -13.90 -2.60
N CYS A 124 9.09 -13.43 -3.49
CA CYS A 124 10.51 -13.74 -3.45
C CYS A 124 11.37 -12.59 -3.95
N ASP A 125 12.62 -12.57 -3.49
CA ASP A 125 13.62 -11.63 -3.98
C ASP A 125 14.25 -12.13 -5.29
N LEU A 126 14.09 -11.34 -6.37
CA LEU A 126 14.65 -11.66 -7.68
C LEU A 126 16.18 -11.54 -7.74
N GLU A 127 16.79 -10.86 -6.77
CA GLU A 127 18.24 -10.72 -6.62
C GLU A 127 18.84 -11.85 -5.77
N GLY A 128 18.00 -12.78 -5.27
CA GLY A 128 18.42 -13.94 -4.49
C GLY A 128 18.54 -13.70 -2.99
N GLY A 129 18.00 -12.59 -2.47
CA GLY A 129 17.83 -12.36 -1.03
C GLY A 129 16.65 -13.11 -0.41
N ASP A 130 16.18 -12.65 0.76
CA ASP A 130 15.08 -13.26 1.50
C ASP A 130 13.76 -12.48 1.32
N PRO A 131 12.61 -13.16 1.18
CA PRO A 131 12.45 -14.61 1.10
C PRO A 131 12.92 -15.19 -0.24
N GLN A 132 13.46 -16.40 -0.18
CA GLN A 132 13.70 -17.24 -1.35
C GLN A 132 12.54 -18.20 -1.57
N CYS A 133 12.30 -18.55 -2.82
CA CYS A 133 11.40 -19.66 -3.11
C CYS A 133 11.94 -20.95 -2.50
N GLY A 134 11.05 -21.76 -1.93
CA GLY A 134 11.41 -23.09 -1.41
C GLY A 134 12.08 -23.97 -2.47
N ILE A 135 12.52 -25.17 -2.07
CA ILE A 135 13.43 -26.06 -2.83
C ILE A 135 13.01 -26.34 -4.29
N VAL A 136 11.73 -26.20 -4.63
CA VAL A 136 11.16 -26.50 -5.95
C VAL A 136 10.62 -25.28 -6.70
N GLY A 137 10.71 -24.08 -6.12
CA GLY A 137 10.15 -22.86 -6.71
C GLY A 137 11.20 -22.03 -7.45
N THR A 138 10.81 -21.42 -8.57
CA THR A 138 11.62 -20.40 -9.24
C THR A 138 11.02 -19.02 -8.97
N CYS A 139 11.87 -18.07 -8.55
CA CYS A 139 11.45 -16.69 -8.38
C CYS A 139 11.30 -16.02 -9.74
N THR A 140 10.07 -15.71 -10.14
CA THR A 140 9.75 -15.19 -11.47
C THR A 140 9.16 -13.79 -11.37
N ALA A 141 9.68 -12.87 -12.18
CA ALA A 141 9.13 -11.52 -12.29
C ALA A 141 7.83 -11.55 -13.09
N HIS A 142 6.73 -11.06 -12.52
CA HIS A 142 5.47 -10.90 -13.23
C HIS A 142 5.29 -9.44 -13.64
N ALA A 143 5.40 -9.18 -14.95
CA ALA A 143 5.29 -7.84 -15.52
C ALA A 143 3.94 -7.17 -15.21
N SER A 144 2.90 -7.96 -14.97
CA SER A 144 1.55 -7.51 -14.66
C SER A 144 1.30 -7.19 -13.18
N ILE A 145 2.26 -7.48 -12.29
CA ILE A 145 2.06 -7.38 -10.82
C ILE A 145 3.05 -6.41 -10.17
N PHE A 146 4.23 -6.14 -10.77
CA PHE A 146 5.24 -5.28 -10.11
C PHE A 146 5.88 -4.22 -10.99
N VAL A 147 5.37 -3.99 -12.21
CA VAL A 147 5.95 -2.95 -13.10
C VAL A 147 5.34 -1.60 -12.76
N THR A 148 5.89 -0.96 -11.74
CA THR A 148 5.79 0.49 -11.58
C THR A 148 6.74 1.14 -12.59
N GLN A 149 6.16 1.67 -13.67
CA GLN A 149 6.72 2.59 -14.68
C GLN A 149 8.23 2.88 -14.53
N GLY A 150 9.08 1.98 -15.02
CA GLY A 150 10.52 2.22 -15.19
C GLY A 150 11.47 1.67 -14.11
N MET A 151 10.98 0.97 -13.09
CA MET A 151 11.84 0.22 -12.15
C MET A 151 11.87 -1.26 -12.50
N SER A 152 13.07 -1.87 -12.46
CA SER A 152 13.20 -3.33 -12.51
C SER A 152 12.53 -3.90 -11.26
N PRO A 153 11.64 -4.90 -11.41
CA PRO A 153 11.06 -5.54 -10.24
C PRO A 153 12.17 -6.22 -9.44
N THR A 154 12.29 -5.87 -8.16
CA THR A 154 13.13 -6.59 -7.18
C THR A 154 12.35 -7.74 -6.53
N VAL A 155 11.02 -7.76 -6.70
CA VAL A 155 10.10 -8.74 -6.13
C VAL A 155 9.52 -9.60 -7.23
N GLY A 156 9.59 -10.91 -7.04
CA GLY A 156 8.97 -11.93 -7.88
C GLY A 156 7.93 -12.74 -7.13
N LEU A 157 7.37 -13.72 -7.84
CA LEU A 157 6.51 -14.76 -7.29
C LEU A 157 7.21 -16.10 -7.39
N CYS A 158 7.00 -16.94 -6.37
CA CYS A 158 7.41 -18.32 -6.41
C CYS A 158 6.42 -19.14 -7.23
N GLU A 159 6.89 -19.60 -8.39
CA GLU A 159 6.15 -20.54 -9.23
C GLU A 159 6.79 -21.93 -9.12
N MET A 160 5.96 -22.96 -9.01
CA MET A 160 6.41 -24.35 -9.07
C MET A 160 6.67 -24.72 -10.54
N LEU A 161 7.82 -25.32 -10.82
CA LEU A 161 8.20 -25.83 -12.14
C LEU A 161 7.39 -27.07 -12.55
#